data_AF-A0A8I2YW66-F1
#
_entry.id   AF-A0A8I2YW66-F1
#
_cell.length_a   1.000
_cell.length_b   1.000
_cell.length_c   1.000
_cell.angle_alpha   90.00
_cell.angle_beta   90.00
_cell.angle_gamma   90.00
#
_symmetry.space_group_name_H-M   'P 1'
#
loop_
_entity.id
_entity.type
_entity.pdbx_description
1 polymer ?
#
loop_
_entity_poly.entity_id
_entity_poly.type
_entity_poly.pdbx_seq_one_letter_code
_entity_poly.pdbx_strand_id
1 'polypeptide(L)'
;MDDGNESGFSRSLVVVPALSAVAVPVIAASQSVGAFLLLSWNLDQGRIKVDLPARALRSKRDRPVHDPYLSMAPQPRLPTTEDIARSHSKMPSTAANVDEAPDAPLTREALPAAIQPLRDDLDNLKREVDELRHRCASMHGFMKGMTPVLMDVVQTSAQAYNMGCMSGEIIPFVPVPCHQPDNTWVLPEMIGLPSLTNVQAISDLSDKELRDYMKLYDITDRVEDPRWLKLAKLRTYIGCREPISSR
;
A
#
# COMPACT_ATOMS: atom_id res chain seq x y z
N MET A 1 14.46 32.26 -65.16
CA MET A 1 13.11 31.82 -65.54
C MET A 1 13.16 30.32 -65.63
N ASP A 2 12.23 29.69 -64.92
CA ASP A 2 11.94 28.27 -64.73
C ASP A 2 12.84 27.42 -63.80
N ASP A 3 12.27 27.26 -62.61
CA ASP A 3 12.52 26.30 -61.54
C ASP A 3 12.03 24.89 -61.91
N GLY A 4 12.59 23.85 -61.28
CA GLY A 4 12.10 22.48 -61.40
C GLY A 4 12.78 21.50 -60.45
N ASN A 5 12.68 21.77 -59.14
CA ASN A 5 13.22 20.92 -58.07
C ASN A 5 12.07 20.13 -57.41
N GLU A 6 11.80 18.91 -57.88
CA GLU A 6 10.83 17.99 -57.25
C GLU A 6 11.53 17.14 -56.18
N SER A 7 11.43 17.56 -54.92
CA SER A 7 11.75 16.72 -53.76
C SER A 7 10.47 16.07 -53.22
N GLY A 8 10.42 14.74 -53.32
CA GLY A 8 9.33 13.92 -52.82
C GLY A 8 9.26 13.93 -51.28
N PHE A 9 8.33 14.71 -50.74
CA PHE A 9 7.94 14.66 -49.34
C PHE A 9 6.93 13.53 -49.10
N SER A 10 7.42 12.38 -48.62
CA SER A 10 6.56 11.33 -48.05
C SER A 10 6.05 11.78 -46.68
N ARG A 11 4.83 12.34 -46.63
CA ARG A 11 4.11 12.62 -45.38
C ARG A 11 3.57 11.31 -44.82
N SER A 12 4.26 10.76 -43.82
CA SER A 12 3.70 9.70 -42.97
C SER A 12 2.73 10.33 -41.98
N LEU A 13 1.44 10.08 -42.20
CA LEU A 13 0.33 10.55 -41.38
C LEU A 13 0.27 9.65 -40.14
N VAL A 14 0.93 10.06 -39.04
CA VAL A 14 0.77 9.37 -37.75
C VAL A 14 -0.54 9.84 -37.14
N VAL A 15 -1.54 8.98 -37.23
CA VAL A 15 -2.80 9.09 -36.50
C VAL A 15 -2.49 8.95 -35.01
N VAL A 16 -2.52 10.08 -34.29
CA VAL A 16 -2.50 10.09 -32.82
C VAL A 16 -3.88 9.63 -32.35
N PRO A 17 -4.02 8.49 -31.64
CA PRO A 17 -5.28 8.18 -31.01
C PRO A 17 -5.50 9.17 -29.87
N ALA A 18 -6.57 9.96 -29.98
CA ALA A 18 -7.12 10.74 -28.89
C ALA A 18 -7.50 9.76 -27.76
N LEU A 19 -6.65 9.67 -26.73
CA LEU A 19 -7.02 9.03 -25.49
C LEU A 19 -7.91 10.01 -24.73
N SER A 20 -9.19 9.65 -24.65
CA SER A 20 -10.19 10.28 -23.80
C SER A 20 -9.62 10.54 -22.41
N ALA A 21 -9.73 11.80 -21.99
CA ALA A 21 -9.64 12.20 -20.62
C ALA A 21 -10.64 11.40 -19.78
N VAL A 22 -10.15 10.36 -19.10
CA VAL A 22 -10.83 9.86 -17.90
C VAL A 22 -10.45 10.85 -16.81
N ALA A 23 -11.34 11.80 -16.58
CA ALA A 23 -11.28 12.68 -15.42
C ALA A 23 -11.26 11.80 -14.16
N VAL A 24 -10.08 11.63 -13.57
CA VAL A 24 -9.95 11.11 -12.22
C VAL A 24 -10.44 12.24 -11.31
N PRO A 25 -11.50 12.04 -10.51
CA PRO A 25 -11.92 13.06 -9.57
C PRO A 25 -10.79 13.25 -8.57
N VAL A 26 -10.31 14.49 -8.48
CA VAL A 26 -9.46 14.99 -7.40
C VAL A 26 -10.27 14.84 -6.11
N ILE A 27 -10.13 13.70 -5.45
CA ILE A 27 -10.67 13.49 -4.10
C ILE A 27 -9.66 14.13 -3.15
N ALA A 28 -10.12 15.19 -2.51
CA ALA A 28 -9.39 15.99 -1.55
C ALA A 28 -8.69 15.13 -0.48
N ALA A 29 -7.45 15.54 -0.20
CA ALA A 29 -6.56 15.11 0.87
C ALA A 29 -7.26 14.59 2.13
N SER A 30 -7.45 13.27 2.23
CA SER A 30 -7.59 12.51 3.49
C SER A 30 -7.67 10.98 3.29
N GLN A 31 -7.58 10.46 2.06
CA GLN A 31 -7.65 9.02 1.78
C GLN A 31 -6.55 8.55 0.81
N SER A 32 -5.28 8.79 1.14
CA SER A 32 -4.17 8.42 0.24
C SER A 32 -3.89 6.91 0.18
N VAL A 33 -4.19 6.15 1.24
CA VAL A 33 -3.96 4.69 1.25
C VAL A 33 -5.08 3.91 0.53
N GLY A 34 -6.34 4.36 0.66
CA GLY A 34 -7.50 3.70 0.05
C GLY A 34 -7.52 3.79 -1.48
N ALA A 35 -7.16 4.96 -2.03
CA ALA A 35 -7.09 5.15 -3.48
C ALA A 35 -5.97 4.33 -4.13
N PHE A 36 -4.84 4.16 -3.44
CA PHE A 36 -3.72 3.37 -3.95
C PHE A 36 -4.02 1.86 -3.94
N LEU A 37 -4.68 1.36 -2.90
CA LEU A 37 -5.13 -0.04 -2.83
C LEU A 37 -6.20 -0.37 -3.89
N LEU A 38 -7.09 0.57 -4.22
CA LEU A 38 -8.07 0.42 -5.29
C LEU A 38 -7.43 0.31 -6.68
N LEU A 39 -6.32 1.01 -6.92
CA LEU A 39 -5.56 0.89 -8.17
C LEU A 39 -4.87 -0.48 -8.27
N SER A 40 -4.28 -0.97 -7.18
CA SER A 40 -3.67 -2.32 -7.13
C SER A 40 -4.70 -3.44 -7.31
N TRP A 41 -5.90 -3.30 -6.73
CA TRP A 41 -6.99 -4.28 -6.89
C TRP A 41 -7.50 -4.37 -8.33
N ASN A 42 -7.54 -3.24 -9.05
CA ASN A 42 -7.95 -3.24 -10.46
C ASN A 42 -6.88 -3.82 -11.41
N LEU A 43 -5.60 -3.78 -11.02
CA LEU A 43 -4.53 -4.48 -11.75
C LEU A 43 -4.68 -6.01 -11.63
N ASP A 44 -5.02 -6.52 -10.45
CA ASP A 44 -5.15 -7.96 -10.18
C ASP A 44 -6.35 -8.61 -10.90
N GLN A 45 -7.41 -7.83 -11.17
CA GLN A 45 -8.57 -8.28 -11.95
C GLN A 45 -8.38 -8.24 -13.49
N GLY A 46 -7.16 -7.99 -13.98
CA GLY A 46 -6.86 -8.04 -15.41
C GLY A 46 -7.59 -7.00 -16.28
N ARG A 47 -8.13 -5.94 -15.67
CA ARG A 47 -8.87 -4.89 -16.40
C ARG A 47 -7.97 -3.86 -17.08
N ILE A 48 -6.67 -3.89 -16.80
CA ILE A 48 -5.67 -3.05 -17.47
C ILE A 48 -4.62 -3.97 -18.09
N LYS A 49 -4.65 -4.10 -19.42
CA LYS A 49 -3.56 -4.73 -20.18
C LYS A 49 -2.43 -3.72 -20.33
N VAL A 50 -1.35 -3.91 -19.59
CA VAL A 50 -0.09 -3.21 -19.80
C VAL A 50 0.80 -4.12 -20.64
N ASP A 51 0.97 -3.79 -21.93
CA ASP A 51 1.95 -4.46 -22.77
C ASP A 51 3.36 -4.01 -22.35
N LEU A 52 4.02 -4.79 -21.48
CA LEU A 52 5.44 -4.59 -21.19
C LEU A 52 6.28 -5.13 -22.36
N PRO A 53 7.26 -4.35 -22.90
CA PRO A 53 8.14 -4.83 -23.94
C PRO A 53 9.08 -5.94 -23.41
N ALA A 54 9.02 -7.11 -24.05
CA ALA A 54 9.67 -8.37 -23.68
C ALA A 54 11.22 -8.41 -23.74
N ARG A 55 11.92 -7.26 -23.62
CA ARG A 55 13.34 -7.17 -24.00
C ARG A 55 14.36 -6.97 -22.87
N ALA A 56 13.97 -7.08 -21.60
CA ALA A 56 14.88 -6.82 -20.48
C ALA A 56 15.17 -8.00 -19.53
N LEU A 57 14.97 -9.26 -19.96
CA LEU A 57 15.34 -10.43 -19.16
C LEU A 57 16.18 -11.43 -19.96
N ARG A 58 17.46 -11.08 -20.20
CA ARG A 58 18.52 -12.06 -20.48
C ARG A 58 19.82 -11.62 -19.83
N SER A 59 20.09 -12.06 -18.60
CA SER A 59 21.43 -12.43 -18.18
C SER A 59 21.40 -13.15 -16.84
N LYS A 60 22.15 -14.27 -16.77
CA LYS A 60 22.44 -15.13 -15.61
C LYS A 60 21.38 -16.17 -15.24
N ARG A 61 21.37 -17.23 -16.04
CA ARG A 61 21.03 -18.60 -15.60
C ARG A 61 22.15 -19.17 -14.73
N ASP A 62 21.76 -20.13 -13.90
CA ASP A 62 22.56 -21.10 -13.14
C ASP A 62 22.89 -20.75 -11.68
N ARG A 63 21.83 -20.64 -10.87
CA ARG A 63 21.80 -21.25 -9.53
C ARG A 63 20.44 -21.92 -9.32
N PRO A 64 20.37 -23.13 -8.74
CA PRO A 64 19.11 -23.68 -8.27
C PRO A 64 18.65 -22.82 -7.09
N VAL A 65 17.64 -21.98 -7.34
CA VAL A 65 16.90 -21.30 -6.28
C VAL A 65 16.01 -22.36 -5.66
N HIS A 66 16.37 -22.79 -4.45
CA HIS A 66 15.45 -23.49 -3.58
C HIS A 66 14.34 -22.48 -3.26
N ASP A 67 13.14 -22.71 -3.78
CA ASP A 67 11.97 -21.86 -3.56
C ASP A 67 11.28 -22.32 -2.26
N PRO A 68 11.45 -21.63 -1.12
CA PRO A 68 10.85 -22.05 0.15
C PRO A 68 9.34 -21.75 0.21
N TYR A 69 8.76 -21.09 -0.79
CA TYR A 69 7.36 -20.65 -0.77
C TYR A 69 6.37 -21.61 -1.45
N LEU A 70 6.83 -22.72 -2.02
CA LEU A 70 5.94 -23.72 -2.63
C LEU A 70 5.26 -24.67 -1.62
N SER A 71 5.51 -24.52 -0.32
CA SER A 71 4.70 -25.18 0.72
C SER A 71 3.55 -24.28 1.14
N MET A 72 2.52 -24.20 0.29
CA MET A 72 1.25 -23.59 0.67
C MET A 72 0.53 -24.51 1.66
N ALA A 73 0.83 -24.33 2.95
CA ALA A 73 -0.09 -24.73 4.01
C ALA A 73 -1.44 -24.02 3.75
N PRO A 74 -2.58 -24.69 3.99
CA PRO A 74 -3.89 -24.09 3.74
C PRO A 74 -4.01 -22.78 4.53
N GLN A 75 -4.17 -21.68 3.79
CA GLN A 75 -4.40 -20.35 4.36
C GLN A 75 -5.64 -20.42 5.28
N PRO A 76 -5.56 -19.95 6.54
CA PRO A 76 -6.73 -19.87 7.40
C PRO A 76 -7.76 -18.96 6.72
N ARG A 77 -8.92 -19.53 6.35
CA ARG A 77 -10.01 -18.75 5.77
C ARG A 77 -10.47 -17.71 6.78
N LEU A 78 -10.36 -16.43 6.40
CA LEU A 78 -10.97 -15.34 7.17
C LEU A 78 -12.49 -15.55 7.21
N PRO A 79 -13.13 -15.48 8.39
CA PRO A 79 -14.57 -15.62 8.50
C PRO A 79 -15.25 -14.52 7.69
N THR A 80 -16.19 -14.92 6.83
CA THR A 80 -16.97 -14.00 6.01
C THR A 80 -17.99 -13.25 6.86
N THR A 81 -18.52 -12.14 6.36
CA THR A 81 -19.65 -11.42 7.00
C THR A 81 -20.86 -12.33 7.23
N GLU A 82 -21.05 -13.36 6.40
CA GLU A 82 -22.07 -14.39 6.60
C GLU A 82 -21.75 -15.33 7.78
N ASP A 83 -20.49 -15.69 8.00
CA ASP A 83 -20.07 -16.53 9.14
C ASP A 83 -20.28 -15.80 10.47
N ILE A 84 -20.00 -14.49 10.49
CA ILE A 84 -20.25 -13.63 11.66
C ILE A 84 -21.75 -13.49 11.91
N ALA A 85 -22.56 -13.24 10.86
CA ALA A 85 -24.02 -13.15 10.98
C ALA A 85 -24.66 -14.47 11.44
N ARG A 86 -24.15 -15.62 10.99
CA ARG A 86 -24.62 -16.94 11.44
C ARG A 86 -24.27 -17.22 12.90
N SER A 87 -23.15 -16.69 13.41
CA SER A 87 -22.79 -16.80 14.82
C SER A 87 -23.72 -15.97 15.72
N HIS A 88 -24.22 -14.82 15.26
CA HIS A 88 -25.20 -14.01 15.99
C HIS A 88 -26.64 -14.54 15.92
N SER A 89 -26.96 -15.38 14.93
CA SER A 89 -28.28 -16.04 14.78
C SER A 89 -28.55 -17.14 15.81
N LYS A 90 -27.56 -17.51 16.65
CA LYS A 90 -27.67 -18.61 17.62
C LYS A 90 -27.60 -18.14 19.07
N MET A 91 -27.98 -16.90 19.35
CA MET A 91 -28.42 -16.55 20.69
C MET A 91 -29.89 -16.99 20.84
N PRO A 92 -30.21 -17.95 21.73
CA PRO A 92 -31.60 -18.24 22.03
C PRO A 92 -32.23 -16.95 22.57
N SER A 93 -33.19 -16.41 21.83
CA SER A 93 -34.05 -15.34 22.31
C SER A 93 -34.88 -15.89 23.46
N THR A 94 -34.41 -15.71 24.69
CA THR A 94 -35.18 -15.93 25.94
C THR A 94 -36.19 -14.81 26.13
N ALA A 95 -37.03 -14.59 25.11
CA ALA A 95 -38.14 -13.64 25.13
C ALA A 95 -39.49 -14.36 24.96
N ALA A 96 -39.64 -15.53 25.58
CA ALA A 96 -40.93 -16.20 25.69
C ALA A 96 -41.01 -16.98 27.01
N ASN A 97 -42.12 -16.79 27.71
CA ASN A 97 -42.53 -17.35 28.99
C ASN A 97 -41.91 -16.69 30.24
N VAL A 98 -42.38 -15.48 30.53
CA VAL A 98 -42.68 -15.11 31.93
C VAL A 98 -43.97 -15.85 32.30
N ASP A 99 -43.86 -17.16 32.47
CA ASP A 99 -44.87 -17.90 33.23
C ASP A 99 -44.64 -17.54 34.70
N GLU A 100 -45.73 -17.16 35.35
CA GLU A 100 -45.84 -16.77 36.75
C GLU A 100 -45.05 -17.74 37.63
N ALA A 101 -43.91 -17.29 38.17
CA ALA A 101 -43.08 -18.10 39.05
C ALA A 101 -43.90 -18.41 40.32
N PRO A 102 -44.07 -19.70 40.69
CA PRO A 102 -44.72 -20.03 41.95
C PRO A 102 -43.91 -19.43 43.09
N ASP A 103 -44.58 -18.74 44.02
CA ASP A 103 -44.05 -18.19 45.28
C ASP A 103 -43.56 -19.31 46.22
N ALA A 104 -42.63 -20.13 45.74
CA ALA A 104 -41.95 -21.14 46.54
C ALA A 104 -40.92 -20.42 47.43
N PRO A 105 -40.92 -20.66 48.75
CA PRO A 105 -39.95 -20.03 49.63
C PRO A 105 -38.55 -20.42 49.17
N LEU A 106 -37.69 -19.42 48.92
CA LEU A 106 -36.26 -19.57 48.68
C LEU A 106 -35.65 -20.33 49.86
N THR A 107 -35.62 -21.65 49.77
CA THR A 107 -34.92 -22.48 50.74
C THR A 107 -33.43 -22.25 50.57
N ARG A 108 -32.68 -22.30 51.68
CA ARG A 108 -31.23 -22.07 51.72
C ARG A 108 -30.43 -22.98 50.77
N GLU A 109 -31.04 -24.06 50.30
CA GLU A 109 -30.47 -25.04 49.36
C GLU A 109 -30.80 -24.77 47.88
N ALA A 110 -31.85 -23.99 47.55
CA ALA A 110 -32.21 -23.68 46.16
C ALA A 110 -31.33 -22.58 45.55
N LEU A 111 -30.80 -21.68 46.38
CA LEU A 111 -29.98 -20.54 45.92
C LEU A 111 -28.63 -20.97 45.30
N PRO A 112 -27.86 -21.91 45.87
CA PRO A 112 -26.64 -22.41 45.24
C PRO A 112 -26.88 -23.05 43.87
N ALA A 113 -28.00 -23.78 43.71
CA ALA A 113 -28.36 -24.42 42.45
C ALA A 113 -28.71 -23.40 41.36
N ALA A 114 -29.39 -22.30 41.72
CA ALA A 114 -29.69 -21.21 40.78
C ALA A 114 -28.45 -20.35 40.42
N ILE A 115 -27.46 -20.26 41.31
CA ILE A 115 -26.22 -19.49 41.08
C ILE A 115 -25.24 -20.22 40.16
N GLN A 116 -25.24 -21.55 40.18
CA GLN A 116 -24.30 -22.36 39.39
C GLN A 116 -24.33 -22.07 37.87
N PRO A 117 -25.48 -22.06 37.18
CA PRO A 117 -25.51 -21.76 35.74
C PRO A 117 -24.96 -20.37 35.41
N LEU A 118 -25.23 -19.37 36.26
CA LEU A 118 -24.68 -18.02 36.08
C LEU A 118 -23.15 -17.99 36.25
N ARG A 119 -22.59 -18.83 37.12
CA ARG A 119 -21.13 -18.98 37.24
C ARG A 119 -20.54 -19.63 36.00
N ASP A 120 -21.17 -20.67 35.50
CA ASP A 120 -20.74 -21.38 34.30
C ASP A 120 -20.79 -20.45 33.08
N ASP A 121 -21.86 -19.65 32.95
CA ASP A 121 -22.01 -18.63 31.90
C ASP A 121 -20.94 -17.53 32.03
N LEU A 122 -20.65 -17.06 33.25
CA LEU A 122 -19.60 -16.08 33.49
C LEU A 122 -18.23 -16.62 33.10
N ASP A 123 -17.93 -17.87 33.41
CA ASP A 123 -16.66 -18.50 33.07
C ASP A 123 -16.55 -18.81 31.57
N ASN A 124 -17.66 -19.18 30.92
CA ASN A 124 -17.72 -19.30 29.46
C ASN A 124 -17.46 -17.95 28.79
N LEU A 125 -18.14 -16.89 29.24
CA LEU A 125 -17.97 -15.54 28.70
C LEU A 125 -16.54 -15.03 28.88
N LYS A 126 -15.90 -15.30 30.02
CA LYS A 126 -14.48 -14.97 30.23
C LYS A 126 -13.58 -15.67 29.21
N ARG A 127 -13.80 -16.97 28.98
CA ARG A 127 -13.03 -17.73 27.97
C ARG A 127 -13.21 -17.15 26.57
N GLU A 128 -14.43 -16.78 26.20
CA GLU A 128 -14.71 -16.16 24.90
C GLU A 128 -14.03 -14.79 24.75
N VAL A 129 -14.06 -13.95 25.80
CA VAL A 129 -13.38 -12.66 25.81
C VAL A 129 -11.87 -12.83 25.67
N ASP A 130 -11.27 -13.81 26.36
CA ASP A 130 -9.85 -14.11 26.28
C ASP A 130 -9.46 -14.65 24.89
N GLU A 131 -10.29 -15.50 24.29
CA GLU A 131 -10.09 -15.98 22.92
C GLU A 131 -10.15 -14.84 21.91
N LEU A 132 -11.16 -13.97 22.03
CA LEU A 132 -11.30 -12.80 21.16
C LEU A 132 -10.10 -11.85 21.31
N ARG A 133 -9.62 -11.63 22.54
CA ARG A 133 -8.43 -10.84 22.81
C ARG A 133 -7.20 -11.44 22.14
N HIS A 134 -7.02 -12.75 22.21
CA HIS A 134 -5.92 -13.44 21.55
C HIS A 134 -6.00 -13.29 20.02
N ARG A 135 -7.20 -13.44 19.43
CA ARG A 135 -7.42 -13.24 17.99
C ARG A 135 -7.13 -11.82 17.55
N CYS A 136 -7.58 -10.82 18.31
CA CYS A 136 -7.28 -9.41 18.04
C CYS A 136 -5.77 -9.12 18.10
N ALA A 137 -5.07 -9.67 19.09
CA ALA A 137 -3.61 -9.53 19.21
C ALA A 137 -2.87 -10.19 18.03
N SER A 138 -3.30 -11.39 17.62
CA SER A 138 -2.75 -12.09 16.45
C SER A 138 -2.95 -11.30 15.16
N MET A 139 -4.18 -10.83 14.90
CA MET A 139 -4.50 -10.03 13.72
C MET A 139 -3.75 -8.70 13.71
N HIS A 140 -3.60 -8.05 14.86
CA HIS A 140 -2.78 -6.85 14.98
C HIS A 140 -1.31 -7.12 14.63
N GLY A 141 -0.74 -8.24 15.11
CA GLY A 141 0.60 -8.67 14.75
C GLY A 141 0.75 -8.94 13.25
N PHE A 142 -0.24 -9.60 12.64
CA PHE A 142 -0.28 -9.87 11.21
C PHE A 142 -0.32 -8.57 10.38
N MET A 143 -1.24 -7.66 10.69
CA MET A 143 -1.33 -6.36 10.01
C MET A 143 -0.04 -5.56 10.15
N LYS A 144 0.55 -5.53 11.34
CA LYS A 144 1.85 -4.88 11.58
C LYS A 144 2.96 -5.49 10.74
N GLY A 145 2.93 -6.81 10.51
CA GLY A 145 3.86 -7.50 9.62
C GLY A 145 3.64 -7.23 8.12
N MET A 146 2.40 -6.93 7.70
CA MET A 146 2.08 -6.59 6.31
C MET A 146 2.44 -5.16 5.93
N THR A 147 2.39 -4.22 6.87
CA THR A 147 2.72 -2.80 6.64
C THR A 147 4.02 -2.58 5.86
N PRO A 148 5.19 -3.16 6.23
CA PRO A 148 6.42 -2.96 5.46
C PRO A 148 6.29 -3.45 4.00
N VAL A 149 5.66 -4.61 3.78
CA VAL A 149 5.48 -5.17 2.43
C VAL A 149 4.61 -4.25 1.56
N LEU A 150 3.51 -3.73 2.11
CA LEU A 150 2.64 -2.80 1.39
C LEU A 150 3.39 -1.52 1.03
N MET A 151 4.21 -1.01 1.95
CA MET A 151 4.95 0.23 1.71
C MET A 151 6.10 0.05 0.71
N ASP A 152 6.78 -1.10 0.70
CA ASP A 152 7.75 -1.43 -0.34
C ASP A 152 7.12 -1.42 -1.74
N VAL A 153 5.89 -1.94 -1.86
CA VAL A 153 5.12 -1.93 -3.11
C VAL A 153 4.75 -0.50 -3.50
N VAL A 154 4.27 0.32 -2.56
CA VAL A 154 3.93 1.73 -2.82
C VAL A 154 5.17 2.51 -3.27
N GLN A 155 6.29 2.34 -2.57
CA GLN A 155 7.56 2.98 -2.90
C GLN A 155 8.03 2.59 -4.31
N THR A 156 8.10 1.30 -4.60
CA THR A 156 8.55 0.78 -5.91
C THR A 156 7.64 1.27 -7.04
N SER A 157 6.33 1.29 -6.80
CA SER A 157 5.35 1.76 -7.78
C SER A 157 5.49 3.26 -8.05
N ALA A 158 5.70 4.07 -7.01
CA ALA A 158 5.95 5.51 -7.15
C ALA A 158 7.24 5.77 -7.94
N GLN A 159 8.32 5.06 -7.63
CA GLN A 159 9.59 5.17 -8.36
C GLN A 159 9.44 4.78 -9.83
N ALA A 160 8.74 3.68 -10.12
CA ALA A 160 8.48 3.24 -11.49
C ALA A 160 7.62 4.24 -12.26
N TYR A 161 6.58 4.81 -11.63
CA TYR A 161 5.77 5.86 -12.21
C TYR A 161 6.59 7.11 -12.53
N ASN A 162 7.41 7.58 -11.58
CA ASN A 162 8.27 8.75 -11.76
C ASN A 162 9.28 8.55 -12.89
N MET A 163 9.74 7.31 -13.11
CA MET A 163 10.60 6.96 -14.24
C MET A 163 9.93 7.14 -15.60
N GLY A 164 8.61 6.99 -15.67
CA GLY A 164 7.81 7.29 -16.87
C GLY A 164 7.56 8.79 -17.08
N CYS A 165 7.73 9.63 -16.06
CA CYS A 165 7.39 11.06 -16.08
C CYS A 165 8.49 11.97 -16.65
N MET A 166 9.66 11.42 -17.00
CA MET A 166 10.82 12.18 -17.49
C MET A 166 11.25 13.29 -16.51
N SER A 167 11.09 14.58 -16.86
CA SER A 167 11.48 15.74 -16.05
C SER A 167 10.49 16.08 -14.93
N GLY A 168 9.26 15.56 -15.00
CA GLY A 168 8.20 15.93 -14.06
C GLY A 168 7.49 17.26 -14.37
N GLU A 169 7.85 17.95 -15.47
CA GLU A 169 7.28 19.27 -15.81
C GLU A 169 5.85 19.18 -16.34
N ILE A 170 5.56 18.18 -17.18
CA ILE A 170 4.22 17.96 -17.76
C ILE A 170 3.37 17.09 -16.84
N ILE A 171 3.96 16.01 -16.33
CA ILE A 171 3.32 15.08 -15.41
C ILE A 171 4.14 15.08 -14.14
N PRO A 172 3.62 15.61 -13.01
CA PRO A 172 4.40 15.72 -11.78
C PRO A 172 4.72 14.33 -11.21
N PHE A 173 5.86 14.25 -10.54
CA PHE A 173 6.25 13.08 -9.77
C PHE A 173 5.26 12.83 -8.63
N VAL A 174 5.00 11.55 -8.37
CA VAL A 174 4.29 11.10 -7.19
C VAL A 174 5.27 11.04 -6.02
N PRO A 175 4.88 11.52 -4.82
CA PRO A 175 5.70 11.44 -3.62
C PRO A 175 6.10 9.99 -3.30
N VAL A 176 7.38 9.79 -3.04
CA VAL A 176 7.91 8.51 -2.55
C VAL A 176 7.88 8.53 -1.02
N PRO A 177 7.20 7.59 -0.35
CA PRO A 177 7.18 7.54 1.11
C PRO A 177 8.59 7.26 1.66
N CYS A 178 8.89 7.80 2.84
CA CYS A 178 10.17 7.59 3.52
C CYS A 178 9.99 6.91 4.87
N HIS A 179 11.05 6.23 5.31
CA HIS A 179 11.13 5.62 6.63
C HIS A 179 11.56 6.64 7.68
N GLN A 180 10.88 6.64 8.81
CA GLN A 180 11.33 7.31 10.01
C GLN A 180 12.17 6.38 10.91
N PRO A 181 12.98 6.94 11.84
CA PRO A 181 13.74 6.14 12.80
C PRO A 181 12.89 5.24 13.71
N ASP A 182 11.60 5.56 13.88
CA ASP A 182 10.63 4.77 14.64
C ASP A 182 9.98 3.65 13.81
N ASN A 183 10.48 3.41 12.58
CA ASN A 183 9.99 2.43 11.62
C ASN A 183 8.58 2.73 11.09
N THR A 184 8.08 3.96 11.26
CA THR A 184 6.87 4.42 10.59
C THR A 184 7.19 4.94 9.19
N TRP A 185 6.17 4.95 8.34
CA TRP A 185 6.27 5.49 6.99
C TRP A 185 5.50 6.79 6.90
N VAL A 186 6.13 7.82 6.34
CA VAL A 186 5.51 9.13 6.15
C VAL A 186 5.83 9.70 4.78
N LEU A 187 5.05 10.70 4.38
CA LEU A 187 5.41 11.53 3.24
C LEU A 187 6.38 12.64 3.71
N PRO A 188 7.37 13.01 2.89
CA PRO A 188 8.34 14.06 3.25
C PRO A 188 7.69 15.40 3.65
N GLU A 189 6.57 15.76 3.02
CA GLU A 189 5.82 16.98 3.33
C GLU A 189 5.32 17.02 4.78
N MET A 190 4.97 15.86 5.35
CA MET A 190 4.45 15.75 6.72
C MET A 190 5.51 16.05 7.78
N ILE A 191 6.79 15.98 7.41
CA ILE A 191 7.94 16.30 8.28
C ILE A 191 8.61 17.62 7.87
N GLY A 192 7.92 18.44 7.06
CA GLY A 192 8.36 19.77 6.68
C GLY A 192 9.41 19.82 5.56
N LEU A 193 9.59 18.73 4.79
CA LEU A 193 10.45 18.75 3.61
C LEU A 193 9.66 19.09 2.34
N PRO A 194 10.27 19.80 1.38
CA PRO A 194 9.59 20.27 0.17
C PRO A 194 9.27 19.13 -0.82
N SER A 195 8.08 19.11 -1.38
CA SER A 195 7.65 18.10 -2.35
C SER A 195 8.57 18.00 -3.57
N LEU A 196 9.07 16.80 -3.88
CA LEU A 196 9.91 16.53 -5.05
C LEU A 196 9.06 16.27 -6.30
N THR A 197 8.31 17.27 -6.75
CA THR A 197 7.31 17.13 -7.83
C THR A 197 7.91 17.10 -9.23
N ASN A 198 9.14 17.57 -9.43
CA ASN A 198 9.84 17.59 -10.70
C ASN A 198 11.37 17.73 -10.50
N VAL A 199 12.14 17.65 -11.59
CA VAL A 199 13.61 17.77 -11.57
C VAL A 199 14.08 19.11 -11.00
N GLN A 200 13.36 20.20 -11.29
CA GLN A 200 13.72 21.53 -10.83
C GLN A 200 13.58 21.62 -9.31
N ALA A 201 12.47 21.14 -8.75
CA ALA A 201 12.25 21.05 -7.31
C ALA A 201 13.35 20.26 -6.59
N ILE A 202 13.84 19.17 -7.17
CA ILE A 202 14.98 18.41 -6.63
C ILE A 202 16.27 19.24 -6.69
N SER A 203 16.49 19.99 -7.77
CA SER A 203 17.70 20.80 -7.98
C SER A 203 17.77 22.00 -7.04
N ASP A 204 16.62 22.54 -6.66
CA ASP A 204 16.46 23.74 -5.83
C ASP A 204 16.55 23.46 -4.32
N LEU A 205 16.65 22.18 -3.91
CA LEU A 205 16.81 21.81 -2.51
C LEU A 205 18.02 22.51 -1.87
N SER A 206 17.86 23.09 -0.69
CA SER A 206 19.00 23.55 0.10
C SER A 206 19.93 22.39 0.47
N ASP A 207 21.20 22.67 0.78
CA ASP A 207 22.13 21.61 1.21
C ASP A 207 21.65 20.88 2.46
N LYS A 208 20.90 21.57 3.33
CA LYS A 208 20.28 20.97 4.51
C LYS A 208 19.18 19.98 4.10
N GLU A 209 18.22 20.42 3.29
CA GLU A 209 17.11 19.55 2.84
C GLU A 209 17.62 18.36 2.04
N LEU A 210 18.63 18.55 1.19
CA LEU A 210 19.26 17.47 0.45
C LEU A 210 19.85 16.43 1.40
N ARG A 211 20.59 16.83 2.45
CA ARG A 211 21.09 15.89 3.47
C ARG A 211 19.96 15.19 4.23
N ASP A 212 18.92 15.93 4.58
CA ASP A 212 17.75 15.38 5.28
C ASP A 212 17.07 14.30 4.42
N TYR A 213 16.90 14.54 3.11
CA TYR A 213 16.40 13.55 2.16
C TYR A 213 17.30 12.32 1.99
N MET A 214 18.61 12.53 1.84
CA MET A 214 19.57 11.41 1.71
C MET A 214 19.52 10.50 2.93
N LYS A 215 19.39 11.08 4.12
CA LYS A 215 19.24 10.34 5.38
C LYS A 215 17.91 9.59 5.47
N LEU A 216 16.80 10.23 5.11
CA LEU A 216 15.46 9.63 5.21
C LEU A 216 15.22 8.46 4.27
N TYR A 217 15.82 8.50 3.08
CA TYR A 217 15.73 7.42 2.11
C TYR A 217 16.84 6.37 2.25
N ASP A 218 17.67 6.48 3.28
CA ASP A 218 18.86 5.65 3.51
C ASP A 218 19.76 5.56 2.26
N ILE A 219 19.89 6.68 1.53
CA ILE A 219 20.75 6.77 0.36
C ILE A 219 22.17 7.01 0.86
N THR A 220 23.09 6.11 0.52
CA THR A 220 24.49 6.21 0.94
C THR A 220 25.11 7.54 0.51
N ASP A 221 25.26 8.45 1.47
CA ASP A 221 25.89 9.76 1.31
C ASP A 221 27.28 9.73 1.96
N ARG A 222 28.33 9.95 1.17
CA ARG A 222 29.67 10.19 1.73
C ARG A 222 29.78 11.68 2.01
N VAL A 223 30.40 12.05 3.13
CA VAL A 223 30.60 13.46 3.51
C VAL A 223 31.29 14.25 2.38
N GLU A 224 32.18 13.60 1.65
CA GLU A 224 32.97 14.17 0.54
C GLU A 224 32.25 14.19 -0.82
N ASP A 225 31.08 13.57 -0.94
CA ASP A 225 30.36 13.56 -2.22
C ASP A 225 29.95 15.00 -2.59
N PRO A 226 30.31 15.49 -3.80
CA PRO A 226 29.91 16.82 -4.22
C PRO A 226 28.39 16.91 -4.38
N ARG A 227 27.82 18.10 -4.16
CA ARG A 227 26.36 18.35 -4.19
C ARG A 227 25.67 17.75 -5.43
N TRP A 228 26.25 17.91 -6.62
CA TRP A 228 25.68 17.38 -7.86
C TRP A 228 25.55 15.85 -7.85
N LEU A 229 26.47 15.13 -7.21
CA LEU A 229 26.44 13.67 -7.10
C LEU A 229 25.34 13.22 -6.13
N LYS A 230 25.16 13.94 -5.02
CA LYS A 230 24.05 13.70 -4.08
C LYS A 230 22.70 13.91 -4.74
N LEU A 231 22.56 14.99 -5.52
CA LEU A 231 21.36 15.24 -6.33
C LEU A 231 21.12 14.13 -7.35
N ALA A 232 22.16 13.66 -8.05
CA ALA A 232 22.02 12.56 -9.00
C ALA A 232 21.57 11.25 -8.31
N LYS A 233 22.12 10.94 -7.13
CA LYS A 233 21.68 9.80 -6.32
C LYS A 233 20.22 9.93 -5.90
N LEU A 234 19.81 11.11 -5.41
CA LEU A 234 18.43 11.37 -5.02
C LEU A 234 17.46 11.25 -6.22
N ARG A 235 17.80 11.86 -7.36
CA ARG A 235 17.00 11.73 -8.60
C ARG A 235 16.83 10.27 -9.00
N THR A 236 17.92 9.51 -9.00
CA THR A 236 17.91 8.08 -9.32
C THR A 236 16.99 7.31 -8.37
N TYR A 237 17.07 7.57 -7.07
CA TYR A 237 16.22 6.93 -6.07
C TYR A 237 14.74 7.27 -6.26
N ILE A 238 14.39 8.53 -6.53
CA ILE A 238 13.01 8.95 -6.78
C ILE A 238 12.43 8.34 -8.07
N GLY A 239 13.30 7.79 -8.93
CA GLY A 239 12.93 7.25 -10.24
C GLY A 239 13.07 8.27 -11.37
N CYS A 240 13.60 9.46 -11.12
CA CYS A 240 13.82 10.45 -12.17
C CYS A 240 15.01 10.04 -13.07
N ARG A 241 14.77 9.93 -14.39
CA ARG A 241 15.83 9.80 -15.38
C ARG A 241 16.18 11.18 -15.95
N GLU A 242 17.46 11.55 -15.86
CA GLU A 242 17.94 12.67 -16.66
C GLU A 242 17.78 12.33 -18.15
N PRO A 243 17.28 13.27 -18.98
CA PRO A 243 17.29 13.07 -20.42
C PRO A 243 18.74 12.82 -20.82
N ILE A 244 18.98 11.70 -21.48
CA ILE A 244 20.32 11.39 -22.01
C ILE A 244 20.63 12.50 -23.01
N SER A 245 21.41 13.48 -22.57
CA SER A 245 21.95 14.50 -23.46
C SER A 245 22.83 13.74 -24.44
N SER A 246 22.30 13.52 -25.65
CA SER A 246 23.06 12.99 -26.77
C SER A 246 24.11 14.04 -27.13
N ARG A 247 25.27 13.93 -26.50
CA ARG A 247 26.47 14.68 -26.85
C ARG A 247 27.06 14.15 -28.15
#